data_AF-A0A7X9QTS9-F1
#
_entry.id   AF-A0A7X9QTS9-F1
#
_cell.length_a   1.000
_cell.length_b   1.000
_cell.length_c   1.000
_cell.angle_alpha   90.00
_cell.angle_beta   90.00
_cell.angle_gamma   90.00
#
_symmetry.space_group_name_H-M   'P 1'
#
loop_
_entity.id
_entity.type
_entity.pdbx_description
1 polymer ?
#
loop_
_entity_poly.entity_id
_entity_poly.type
_entity_poly.pdbx_seq_one_letter_code
_entity_poly.pdbx_strand_id
1 'polypeptide(L)'
;MKNQKGFTLIEMMIVLLIISVLLIITIPNIADQSANINDKGCKAYVKMVEAQVQSYKMEKNTYPDSLEVLITDGYVKGESPCSGVTITIGANGKVTTTPEL
;
A
#
# COMPACT_ATOMS: atom_id res chain seq x y z
N MET A 1 29.31 10.31 55.56
CA MET A 1 29.02 9.06 54.80
C MET A 1 27.79 9.32 53.95
N LYS A 2 27.90 9.28 52.62
CA LYS A 2 26.77 9.54 51.71
C LYS A 2 25.83 8.33 51.76
N ASN A 3 24.61 8.56 52.23
CA ASN A 3 23.57 7.54 52.37
C ASN A 3 23.03 7.20 50.98
N GLN A 4 23.62 6.22 50.30
CA GLN A 4 23.12 5.73 49.03
C GLN A 4 21.88 4.88 49.30
N LYS A 5 20.70 5.48 49.15
CA LYS A 5 19.43 4.75 49.16
C LYS A 5 19.40 3.87 47.90
N GLY A 6 19.72 2.60 48.07
CA GLY A 6 19.67 1.61 47.00
C GLY A 6 18.23 1.34 46.58
N PHE A 7 18.06 1.07 45.28
CA PHE A 7 16.82 0.62 44.67
C PHE A 7 16.21 -0.53 45.48
N THR A 8 14.91 -0.43 45.75
CA THR A 8 14.18 -1.52 46.40
C THR A 8 13.87 -2.62 45.38
N LEU A 9 13.76 -3.87 45.83
CA LEU A 9 13.30 -4.96 44.97
C LEU A 9 11.92 -4.67 44.38
N ILE A 10 11.06 -4.02 45.16
CA ILE A 10 9.72 -3.59 44.75
C ILE A 10 9.77 -2.58 43.60
N GLU A 11 10.71 -1.63 43.63
CA GLU A 11 10.93 -0.68 42.54
C GLU A 11 11.22 -1.40 41.21
N MET A 12 12.13 -2.36 41.24
CA MET A 12 12.48 -3.13 40.04
C MET A 12 11.29 -3.96 39.53
N MET A 13 10.47 -4.51 40.42
CA MET A 13 9.26 -5.26 40.01
C MET A 13 8.26 -4.36 39.28
N ILE A 14 8.03 -3.13 39.77
CA ILE A 14 7.12 -2.18 39.13
C ILE A 14 7.67 -1.75 37.77
N VAL A 15 8.99 -1.52 37.65
CA VAL A 15 9.62 -1.15 36.37
C VAL A 15 9.46 -2.25 35.34
N LEU A 16 9.71 -3.52 35.69
CA LEU A 16 9.54 -4.65 34.78
C LEU A 16 8.07 -4.84 34.36
N LEU A 17 7.14 -4.57 35.27
CA LEU A 17 5.70 -4.59 34.97
C LEU A 17 5.30 -3.50 33.98
N ILE A 18 5.85 -2.29 34.10
CA ILE A 18 5.55 -1.20 33.16
C ILE A 18 6.16 -1.52 31.78
N ILE A 19 7.41 -1.99 31.73
CA ILE A 19 8.09 -2.34 30.47
C ILE A 19 7.33 -3.44 29.72
N SER A 20 6.82 -4.46 30.43
CA SER A 20 6.08 -5.56 29.79
C SER A 20 4.78 -5.08 29.13
N VAL A 21 4.04 -4.17 29.79
CA VAL A 21 2.82 -3.56 29.23
C VAL A 21 3.16 -2.69 28.01
N LEU A 22 4.23 -1.90 28.09
CA LEU A 22 4.68 -1.06 26.98
C LEU A 22 5.06 -1.90 25.75
N LEU A 23 5.73 -3.04 25.92
CA LEU A 23 6.12 -3.92 24.80
C LEU A 23 4.90 -4.46 24.03
N ILE A 24 3.81 -4.79 24.73
CA ILE A 24 2.56 -5.26 24.11
C ILE A 24 1.91 -4.14 23.28
N ILE A 25 1.92 -2.90 23.78
CA ILE A 25 1.33 -1.74 23.09
C ILE A 25 2.21 -1.27 21.91
N THR A 26 3.53 -1.49 21.98
CA THR A 26 4.51 -0.99 21.01
C THR A 26 4.51 -1.74 19.69
N ILE A 27 4.00 -2.98 19.63
CA ILE A 27 3.86 -3.70 18.36
C ILE A 27 2.43 -3.46 17.84
N PRO A 28 2.19 -2.42 17.00
CA PRO A 28 0.94 -2.33 16.28
C PRO A 28 0.76 -3.60 15.44
N ASN A 29 -0.48 -4.03 15.24
CA ASN A 29 -0.78 -5.14 14.36
C ASN A 29 -0.40 -4.77 12.90
N ILE A 30 0.84 -5.09 12.48
CA ILE A 30 1.38 -4.75 11.15
C ILE A 30 0.65 -5.51 10.03
N ALA A 31 -0.03 -6.61 10.35
CA ALA A 31 -0.71 -7.46 9.37
C ALA A 31 -1.82 -6.69 8.62
N ASP A 32 -2.60 -5.86 9.33
CA ASP A 32 -3.69 -5.10 8.72
C ASP A 32 -3.21 -3.90 7.90
N GLN A 33 -1.98 -3.43 8.14
CA GLN A 33 -1.41 -2.31 7.41
C GLN A 33 -1.02 -2.70 5.98
N SER A 34 -0.47 -3.91 5.79
CA SER A 34 0.03 -4.35 4.47
C SER A 34 -1.10 -4.52 3.44
N ALA A 35 -2.21 -5.17 3.82
CA ALA A 35 -3.37 -5.33 2.94
C ALA A 35 -3.99 -3.98 2.56
N ASN A 36 -4.10 -3.05 3.53
CA ASN A 36 -4.60 -1.70 3.29
C ASN A 36 -3.66 -0.86 2.41
N ILE A 37 -2.34 -1.07 2.49
CA ILE A 37 -1.35 -0.40 1.64
C ILE A 37 -1.47 -0.90 0.19
N ASN A 38 -1.61 -2.20 -0.02
CA ASN A 38 -1.77 -2.78 -1.35
C ASN A 38 -3.07 -2.31 -2.03
N ASP A 39 -4.19 -2.27 -1.32
CA ASP A 39 -5.46 -1.77 -1.86
C ASP A 39 -5.41 -0.27 -2.21
N LYS A 40 -4.82 0.56 -1.33
CA LYS A 40 -4.63 2.00 -1.61
C LYS A 40 -3.69 2.24 -2.78
N GLY A 41 -2.58 1.51 -2.85
CA GLY A 41 -1.63 1.56 -3.96
C GLY A 41 -2.28 1.15 -5.28
N CYS A 42 -3.07 0.08 -5.27
CA CYS A 42 -3.80 -0.38 -6.44
C CYS A 42 -4.84 0.63 -6.92
N LYS A 43 -5.63 1.21 -6.01
CA LYS A 43 -6.59 2.28 -6.35
C LYS A 43 -5.92 3.52 -6.94
N ALA A 44 -4.77 3.92 -6.41
CA ALA A 44 -3.99 5.03 -6.95
C ALA A 44 -3.44 4.71 -8.34
N TYR A 45 -2.95 3.49 -8.54
CA TYR A 45 -2.45 3.01 -9.81
C TYR A 45 -3.55 2.98 -10.88
N VAL A 46 -4.74 2.46 -10.56
CA VAL A 46 -5.91 2.48 -11.47
C VAL A 46 -6.23 3.90 -11.93
N LYS A 47 -6.29 4.88 -11.01
CA LYS A 47 -6.53 6.28 -11.37
C LYS A 47 -5.43 6.88 -12.24
N MET A 48 -4.18 6.52 -11.97
CA MET A 48 -3.05 6.92 -12.80
C MET A 48 -3.21 6.37 -14.22
N VAL A 49 -3.51 5.07 -14.36
CA VAL A 49 -3.74 4.45 -15.67
C VAL A 49 -4.94 5.07 -16.38
N GLU A 50 -6.03 5.39 -15.67
CA GLU A 50 -7.17 6.11 -16.24
C GLU A 50 -6.76 7.46 -16.81
N ALA A 51 -5.94 8.23 -16.10
CA ALA A 51 -5.43 9.50 -16.60
C ALA A 51 -4.59 9.30 -17.87
N GLN A 52 -3.73 8.28 -17.90
CA GLN A 52 -2.91 7.97 -19.07
C GLN A 52 -3.73 7.48 -20.26
N VAL A 53 -4.82 6.75 -20.03
CA VAL A 53 -5.81 6.38 -21.07
C VAL A 53 -6.45 7.62 -21.67
N GLN A 54 -6.80 8.61 -20.85
CA GLN A 54 -7.35 9.87 -21.36
C GLN A 54 -6.31 10.66 -22.16
N SER A 55 -5.06 10.71 -21.70
CA SER A 55 -3.95 11.33 -22.46
C SER A 55 -3.75 10.65 -23.81
N TYR A 56 -3.72 9.32 -23.84
CA TYR A 56 -3.63 8.56 -25.10
C TYR A 56 -4.78 8.90 -26.05
N LYS A 57 -6.01 9.00 -25.52
CA LYS A 57 -7.18 9.42 -26.31
C LYS A 57 -7.03 10.83 -26.87
N MET A 58 -6.50 11.77 -26.09
CA MET A 58 -6.27 13.14 -26.56
C MET A 58 -5.26 13.20 -27.71
N GLU A 59 -4.22 12.36 -27.69
CA GLU A 59 -3.18 12.34 -28.72
C GLU A 59 -3.57 11.52 -29.95
N LYS A 60 -4.18 10.35 -29.76
CA LYS A 60 -4.47 9.38 -30.82
C LYS A 60 -5.93 9.40 -31.29
N ASN A 61 -6.79 10.20 -30.68
CA ASN A 61 -8.24 10.25 -30.91
C ASN A 61 -8.98 8.92 -30.74
N THR A 62 -8.33 7.91 -30.15
CA THR A 62 -8.90 6.59 -29.89
C THR A 62 -8.51 6.12 -28.49
N TYR A 63 -9.33 5.28 -27.88
CA TYR A 63 -8.95 4.60 -26.65
C TYR A 63 -7.93 3.49 -26.96
N PRO A 64 -6.98 3.20 -26.05
CA PRO A 64 -6.09 2.06 -26.20
C PRO A 64 -6.87 0.76 -26.01
N ASP A 65 -6.60 -0.24 -26.85
CA ASP A 65 -7.28 -1.55 -26.80
C ASP A 65 -6.91 -2.39 -25.58
N SER A 66 -5.70 -2.16 -25.02
CA SER A 66 -5.20 -2.89 -23.86
C SER A 66 -4.18 -2.07 -23.08
N LEU A 67 -3.88 -2.51 -21.86
CA LEU A 67 -2.80 -1.95 -21.06
C LEU A 67 -1.43 -2.09 -21.74
N GLU A 68 -1.25 -3.11 -22.58
CA GLU A 68 0.00 -3.35 -23.32
C GLU A 68 0.29 -2.24 -24.34
N VAL A 69 -0.75 -1.66 -24.95
CA VAL A 69 -0.59 -0.51 -25.86
C VAL A 69 -0.03 0.69 -25.09
N LEU A 70 -0.54 0.96 -23.88
CA LEU A 70 -0.02 2.02 -23.03
C LEU A 70 1.41 1.76 -22.54
N ILE A 71 1.80 0.49 -22.33
CA ILE A 71 3.17 0.13 -21.97
C ILE A 71 4.11 0.31 -23.17
N THR A 72 3.70 -0.16 -24.34
CA THR A 72 4.49 -0.09 -25.58
C THR A 72 4.69 1.35 -26.04
N ASP A 73 3.65 2.17 -25.96
CA ASP A 73 3.71 3.59 -26.32
C ASP A 73 4.29 4.48 -25.19
N GLY A 74 4.71 3.88 -24.07
CA GLY A 74 5.45 4.56 -23.00
C GLY A 74 4.61 5.40 -22.04
N TYR A 75 3.28 5.25 -22.05
CA TYR A 75 2.37 5.95 -21.16
C TYR A 75 2.36 5.38 -19.74
N VAL A 76 2.62 4.08 -19.57
CA VAL A 76 2.57 3.38 -18.28
C VAL A 76 3.76 2.43 -18.14
N LYS A 77 4.31 2.26 -16.92
CA LYS A 77 5.33 1.24 -16.64
C LYS A 77 4.66 -0.11 -16.37
N GLY A 78 5.20 -1.20 -16.92
CA GLY A 78 4.59 -2.54 -16.85
C GLY A 78 4.52 -3.19 -15.46
N GLU A 79 4.92 -2.49 -14.40
CA GLU A 79 4.85 -2.98 -13.02
C GLU A 79 3.56 -2.51 -12.35
N SER A 80 2.65 -3.45 -12.09
CA SER A 80 1.43 -3.19 -11.33
C SER A 80 1.68 -3.46 -9.84
N PRO A 81 1.36 -2.50 -8.94
CA PRO A 81 1.41 -2.73 -7.49
C PRO A 81 0.23 -3.59 -7.00
N CYS A 82 -0.75 -3.91 -7.87
CA CYS A 82 -1.88 -4.76 -7.54
C CYS A 82 -1.45 -6.24 -7.58
N SER A 83 -1.36 -6.91 -6.44
CA SER A 83 -1.11 -8.35 -6.38
C SER A 83 -2.41 -9.14 -6.62
N GLY A 84 -2.40 -10.09 -7.57
CA GLY A 84 -3.52 -11.01 -7.85
C GLY A 84 -4.73 -10.37 -8.55
N VAL A 85 -4.51 -9.29 -9.29
CA VAL A 85 -5.57 -8.55 -9.98
C VAL A 85 -5.10 -8.16 -11.37
N THR A 86 -5.90 -8.52 -12.38
CA THR A 86 -5.71 -8.06 -13.76
C THR A 86 -6.35 -6.69 -13.96
N ILE A 87 -5.66 -5.82 -14.69
CA ILE A 87 -6.16 -4.49 -15.04
C ILE A 87 -6.66 -4.54 -16.48
N THR A 88 -7.95 -4.32 -16.66
CA THR A 88 -8.63 -4.32 -17.97
C THR A 88 -9.10 -2.91 -18.31
N ILE A 89 -9.02 -2.55 -19.59
CA ILE A 89 -9.50 -1.27 -20.10
C ILE A 89 -10.80 -1.53 -20.85
N GLY A 90 -11.91 -0.98 -20.35
CA GLY A 90 -13.20 -1.08 -21.01
C GLY A 90 -13.27 -0.18 -22.24
N ALA A 91 -14.20 -0.48 -23.16
CA ALA A 91 -14.41 0.27 -24.42
C ALA A 91 -14.74 1.77 -24.26
N ASN A 92 -15.03 2.22 -23.03
CA ASN A 92 -15.25 3.62 -22.65
C ASN A 92 -14.00 4.31 -22.04
N GLY A 93 -12.85 3.62 -22.03
CA GLY A 93 -11.62 4.09 -21.37
C GLY A 93 -11.66 3.99 -19.84
N LYS A 94 -12.64 3.29 -19.27
CA LYS A 94 -12.68 3.01 -17.83
C LYS A 94 -11.76 1.86 -17.50
N VAL A 95 -10.90 2.05 -16.51
CA VAL A 95 -9.97 1.01 -16.06
C VAL A 95 -10.63 0.23 -14.94
N THR A 96 -10.78 -1.08 -15.12
CA THR A 96 -11.38 -1.99 -14.15
C THR A 96 -10.35 -3.00 -13.65
N THR A 97 -10.42 -3.27 -12.36
CA THR A 97 -9.64 -4.34 -11.72
C THR A 97 -10.49 -5.58 -11.61
N THR A 98 -10.02 -6.69 -12.19
CA THR A 98 -10.67 -8.01 -12.08
C THR A 98 -9.76 -8.94 -11.29
N PRO A 99 -10.24 -9.58 -10.20
CA PRO A 99 -9.44 -10.55 -9.46
C PRO A 99 -8.95 -11.68 -10.38
N GLU A 100 -7.68 -12.05 -10.31
CA GLU A 100 -7.21 -13.33 -10.87
C GLU A 100 -7.79 -14.45 -9.99
N LEU A 101 -8.62 -15.31 -10.59
CA LEU A 101 -9.14 -16.52 -9.96
C LEU A 101 -8.12 -17.66 -10.06
#